data_AF-A0A6A3IF95-F1
#
_entry.id   AF-A0A6A3IF95-F1
#
_cell.length_a   1.000
_cell.length_b   1.000
_cell.length_c   1.000
_cell.angle_alpha   90.00
_cell.angle_beta   90.00
_cell.angle_gamma   90.00
#
_symmetry.space_group_name_H-M   'P 1'
#
loop_
_entity.id
_entity.type
_entity.pdbx_description
1 polymer ?
#
loop_
_entity_poly.entity_id
_entity_poly.type
_entity_poly.pdbx_seq_one_letter_code
_entity_poly.pdbx_strand_id
1 'polypeptide(L)'
;MALAMIPLDCERQVLPKGLCYLHGGSKRCKVKDCEKRAKSNGLCCGHVGGTRCKFEDCKKQVLSKSLCYLHGCSKRCKVKGCEKRAKSNGLCCGHGDGTRCKLEDCERQVLSKGLCYLHGGSKRCKVKGCEKRAKSNGLCCGHGGGTRCKLEDCERQVPSKSLCYLHGGSKRCKVKGCEKRA
;
A
#
# COMPACT_ATOMS: atom_id res chain seq x y z
N MET A 1 39.55 -18.16 3.15
CA MET A 1 38.30 -18.01 3.94
C MET A 1 37.67 -16.67 3.58
N ALA A 2 36.95 -16.60 2.46
CA ALA A 2 36.27 -15.37 2.06
C ALA A 2 34.95 -15.26 2.83
N LEU A 3 34.98 -14.54 3.94
CA LEU A 3 33.79 -14.07 4.64
C LEU A 3 33.05 -13.11 3.69
N ALA A 4 32.09 -13.64 2.94
CA ALA A 4 31.14 -12.84 2.21
C ALA A 4 30.27 -12.10 3.24
N MET A 5 30.64 -10.85 3.53
CA MET A 5 29.83 -9.90 4.28
C MET A 5 28.49 -9.77 3.58
N ILE A 6 27.46 -10.39 4.16
CA ILE A 6 26.07 -10.32 3.69
C ILE A 6 25.59 -8.89 3.96
N PRO A 7 25.24 -8.08 2.95
CA PRO A 7 24.80 -6.72 3.17
C PRO A 7 23.52 -6.70 4.01
N LEU A 8 23.62 -5.96 5.13
CA LEU A 8 22.58 -5.53 6.04
C LEU A 8 21.63 -4.56 5.32
N ASP A 9 20.68 -5.07 4.53
CA ASP A 9 19.34 -4.47 4.39
C ASP A 9 18.48 -5.32 3.44
N CYS A 10 17.67 -6.24 3.98
CA CYS A 10 16.50 -6.70 3.23
C CYS A 10 15.47 -7.42 4.13
N GLU A 11 14.43 -6.69 4.52
CA GLU A 11 13.22 -7.15 5.22
C GLU A 11 12.37 -8.14 4.36
N ARG A 12 12.91 -9.32 4.06
CA ARG A 12 12.38 -10.25 3.05
C ARG A 12 11.25 -11.16 3.58
N GLN A 13 10.09 -11.06 2.92
CA GLN A 13 8.82 -11.71 3.25
C GLN A 13 8.61 -13.08 2.56
N VAL A 14 7.95 -14.03 3.23
CA VAL A 14 7.31 -15.22 2.64
C VAL A 14 6.15 -14.83 1.72
N LEU A 15 6.18 -15.33 0.50
CA LEU A 15 5.24 -14.94 -0.57
C LEU A 15 3.96 -15.79 -0.53
N PRO A 16 2.90 -15.42 -1.28
CA PRO A 16 1.61 -16.11 -1.21
C PRO A 16 1.67 -17.63 -1.40
N LYS A 17 2.68 -18.12 -2.15
CA LYS A 17 2.98 -19.53 -2.38
C LYS A 17 3.51 -20.28 -1.14
N GLY A 18 3.75 -19.59 -0.03
CA GLY A 18 4.30 -20.15 1.20
C GLY A 18 5.81 -20.40 1.14
N LEU A 19 6.51 -19.81 0.18
CA LEU A 19 7.96 -19.92 0.04
C LEU A 19 8.59 -18.54 0.22
N CYS A 20 9.71 -18.48 0.94
CA CYS A 20 10.50 -17.26 1.02
C CYS A 20 11.23 -17.01 -0.32
N TYR A 21 11.76 -15.80 -0.49
CA TYR A 21 12.49 -15.43 -1.70
C TYR A 21 13.65 -16.39 -2.01
N LEU A 22 14.39 -16.83 -1.00
CA LEU A 22 15.52 -17.76 -1.18
C LEU A 22 15.08 -19.16 -1.61
N HIS A 23 13.87 -19.58 -1.23
CA HIS A 23 13.33 -20.90 -1.55
C HIS A 23 12.38 -20.85 -2.76
N GLY A 24 12.64 -19.96 -3.71
CA GLY A 24 11.90 -19.93 -4.98
C GLY A 24 10.50 -19.31 -4.89
N GLY A 25 10.18 -18.56 -3.84
CA GLY A 25 8.91 -17.86 -3.72
C GLY A 25 8.65 -16.82 -4.83
N SER A 26 9.69 -16.39 -5.54
CA SER A 26 9.57 -15.64 -6.79
C SER A 26 10.71 -15.89 -7.77
N LYS A 27 10.39 -15.88 -9.08
CA LYS A 27 11.40 -15.97 -10.14
C LYS A 27 12.25 -14.69 -10.20
N ARG A 28 13.57 -14.85 -10.32
CA ARG A 28 14.51 -13.74 -10.58
C ARG A 28 14.45 -13.35 -12.06
N CYS A 29 14.93 -12.15 -12.36
CA CYS A 29 15.12 -11.69 -13.73
C CYS A 29 16.10 -12.61 -14.47
N LYS A 30 15.82 -12.90 -15.75
CA LYS A 30 16.67 -13.71 -16.64
C LYS A 30 17.97 -13.01 -17.04
N VAL A 31 18.04 -11.68 -16.90
CA VAL A 31 19.24 -10.91 -17.24
C VAL A 31 20.34 -11.22 -16.22
N LYS A 32 21.54 -11.57 -16.71
CA LYS A 32 22.73 -11.82 -15.88
C LYS A 32 22.97 -10.63 -14.95
N ASP A 33 23.34 -10.90 -13.71
CA ASP A 33 23.56 -9.89 -12.65
C ASP A 33 22.31 -9.10 -12.19
N CYS A 34 21.10 -9.43 -12.66
CA CYS A 34 19.90 -8.73 -12.23
C CYS A 34 19.21 -9.41 -11.03
N GLU A 35 19.38 -8.84 -9.84
CA GLU A 35 18.74 -9.35 -8.62
C GLU A 35 17.23 -9.04 -8.50
N LYS A 36 16.71 -8.20 -9.40
CA LYS A 36 15.31 -7.78 -9.40
C LYS A 36 14.38 -8.96 -9.71
N ARG A 37 13.20 -8.95 -9.10
CA ARG A 37 12.15 -9.94 -9.37
C ARG A 37 11.67 -9.86 -10.81
N ALA A 38 11.49 -11.02 -11.45
CA ALA A 38 10.76 -11.12 -12.69
C ALA A 38 9.26 -10.85 -12.47
N LYS A 39 8.71 -9.88 -13.21
CA LYS A 39 7.27 -9.60 -13.24
C LYS A 39 6.57 -10.47 -14.28
N SER A 40 7.01 -10.36 -15.53
CA SER A 40 6.46 -11.11 -16.68
C SER A 40 7.60 -11.52 -17.61
N ASN A 41 7.41 -12.60 -18.37
CA ASN A 41 8.40 -13.16 -19.30
C ASN A 41 9.78 -13.50 -18.68
N GLY A 42 9.84 -13.63 -17.35
CA GLY A 42 11.10 -13.86 -16.64
C GLY A 42 11.95 -12.59 -16.50
N LEU A 43 11.40 -11.39 -16.73
CA LEU A 43 12.14 -10.15 -16.71
C LEU A 43 11.58 -9.17 -15.66
N CYS A 44 12.44 -8.32 -15.10
CA CYS A 44 12.06 -7.33 -14.10
C CYS A 44 11.55 -6.03 -14.74
N CYS A 45 10.94 -5.13 -13.95
CA CYS A 45 10.45 -3.84 -14.47
C CYS A 45 11.53 -2.98 -15.16
N GLY A 46 12.79 -3.14 -14.77
CA GLY A 46 13.93 -2.49 -15.42
C GLY A 46 14.26 -3.12 -16.78
N HIS A 47 14.08 -4.43 -16.93
CA HIS A 47 14.50 -5.20 -18.11
C HIS A 47 13.30 -5.67 -18.96
N VAL A 48 12.37 -4.77 -19.28
CA VAL A 48 11.20 -5.07 -20.15
C VAL A 48 10.28 -6.17 -19.58
N GLY A 49 10.26 -6.33 -18.25
CA GLY A 49 9.25 -7.10 -17.54
C GLY A 49 7.93 -6.34 -17.52
N GLY A 50 7.13 -6.51 -18.58
CA GLY A 50 5.79 -5.94 -18.75
C GLY A 50 5.64 -5.23 -20.09
N THR A 51 4.43 -5.21 -20.64
CA THR A 51 4.12 -4.47 -21.86
C THR A 51 4.29 -2.97 -21.65
N ARG A 52 4.87 -2.27 -22.64
CA ARG A 52 5.03 -0.82 -22.65
C ARG A 52 3.79 -0.16 -23.24
N CYS A 53 3.54 1.08 -22.80
CA CYS A 53 2.47 1.89 -23.34
C CYS A 53 2.62 2.01 -24.86
N LYS A 54 1.50 1.96 -25.60
CA LYS A 54 1.47 2.12 -27.07
C LYS A 54 2.00 3.47 -27.59
N PHE A 55 2.19 4.46 -26.72
CA PHE A 55 2.66 5.78 -27.14
C PHE A 55 4.17 5.74 -27.38
N GLU A 56 4.60 6.30 -28.51
CA GLU A 56 6.01 6.51 -28.86
C GLU A 56 6.75 7.22 -27.71
N ASP A 57 7.98 6.76 -27.42
CA ASP A 57 8.83 7.17 -26.28
C ASP A 57 8.25 6.93 -24.85
N CYS A 58 7.06 6.34 -24.72
CA CYS A 58 6.50 6.09 -23.39
C CYS A 58 7.08 4.82 -22.73
N LYS A 59 8.12 5.01 -21.91
CA LYS A 59 8.75 3.94 -21.11
C LYS A 59 7.86 3.40 -19.97
N LYS A 60 6.66 3.96 -19.75
CA LYS A 60 5.76 3.53 -18.66
C LYS A 60 5.08 2.20 -18.99
N GLN A 61 4.91 1.38 -17.94
CA GLN A 61 4.26 0.08 -18.06
C GLN A 61 2.75 0.26 -18.34
N VAL A 62 2.20 -0.61 -19.19
CA VAL A 62 0.76 -0.73 -19.39
C VAL A 62 0.09 -1.14 -18.09
N LEU A 63 -0.97 -0.44 -17.74
CA LEU A 63 -1.84 -0.84 -16.63
C LEU A 63 -3.03 -1.65 -17.17
N SER A 64 -3.71 -1.14 -18.20
CA SER A 64 -4.74 -1.88 -18.96
C SER A 64 -4.87 -1.32 -20.38
N LYS A 65 -5.46 -2.09 -21.30
CA LYS A 65 -5.75 -1.68 -22.70
C LYS A 65 -4.55 -1.09 -23.45
N SER A 66 -3.36 -1.66 -23.25
CA SER A 66 -2.11 -1.21 -23.89
C SER A 66 -1.68 0.23 -23.59
N LEU A 67 -2.26 0.87 -22.57
CA LEU A 67 -1.96 2.24 -22.17
C LEU A 67 -1.46 2.29 -20.73
N CYS A 68 -0.53 3.21 -20.46
CA CYS A 68 -0.10 3.48 -19.09
C CYS A 68 -1.15 4.31 -18.35
N TYR A 69 -0.94 4.47 -17.04
CA TYR A 69 -1.78 5.33 -16.20
C TYR A 69 -1.96 6.73 -16.79
N LEU A 70 -0.92 7.32 -17.41
CA LEU A 70 -1.00 8.66 -17.98
C LEU A 70 -1.74 8.72 -19.33
N HIS A 71 -1.60 7.70 -20.17
CA HIS A 71 -2.01 7.77 -21.58
C HIS A 71 -3.38 7.16 -21.89
N GLY A 72 -4.16 6.74 -20.88
CA GLY A 72 -5.57 6.39 -21.11
C GLY A 72 -6.17 5.35 -20.17
N CYS A 73 -5.43 4.89 -19.16
CA CYS A 73 -5.98 3.91 -18.22
C CYS A 73 -7.01 4.50 -17.23
N SER A 74 -7.18 5.82 -17.15
CA SER A 74 -8.19 6.47 -16.32
C SER A 74 -8.94 7.54 -17.11
N LYS A 75 -10.28 7.56 -17.00
CA LYS A 75 -11.10 8.62 -17.58
C LYS A 75 -10.73 9.98 -16.97
N ARG A 76 -10.82 11.06 -17.75
CA ARG A 76 -10.73 12.43 -17.21
C ARG A 76 -12.02 12.77 -16.47
N CYS A 77 -11.94 13.77 -15.60
CA CYS A 77 -13.12 14.33 -14.98
C CYS A 77 -14.07 14.88 -16.05
N LYS A 78 -15.38 14.62 -15.93
CA LYS A 78 -16.42 15.11 -16.84
C LYS A 78 -16.62 16.63 -16.78
N VAL A 79 -16.18 17.28 -15.69
CA VAL A 79 -16.27 18.73 -15.52
C VAL A 79 -15.35 19.43 -16.52
N LYS A 80 -15.92 20.36 -17.32
CA LYS A 80 -15.18 21.16 -18.31
C LYS A 80 -14.04 21.92 -17.63
N GLY A 81 -12.84 21.92 -18.24
CA GLY A 81 -11.65 22.57 -17.69
C GLY A 81 -10.96 21.81 -16.55
N CYS A 82 -11.47 20.65 -16.12
CA CYS A 82 -10.81 19.88 -15.06
C CYS A 82 -9.78 18.89 -15.63
N GLU A 83 -8.49 19.18 -15.43
CA GLU A 83 -7.42 18.27 -15.85
C GLU A 83 -7.25 17.05 -14.94
N LYS A 84 -7.92 17.05 -13.78
CA LYS A 84 -7.86 15.95 -12.82
C LYS A 84 -8.51 14.69 -13.41
N ARG A 85 -8.00 13.53 -13.00
CA ARG A 85 -8.53 12.23 -13.42
C ARG A 85 -9.75 11.85 -12.60
N ALA A 86 -10.70 11.18 -13.23
CA ALA A 86 -11.86 10.64 -12.56
C ALA A 86 -11.46 9.49 -11.64
N LYS A 87 -11.93 9.53 -10.39
CA LYS A 87 -11.77 8.46 -9.41
C LYS A 87 -12.96 7.51 -9.44
N SER A 88 -14.16 8.05 -9.48
CA SER A 88 -15.44 7.32 -9.53
C SER A 88 -16.44 8.09 -10.39
N ASN A 89 -17.38 7.41 -11.06
CA ASN A 89 -18.48 8.02 -11.83
C ASN A 89 -18.09 9.04 -12.92
N GLY A 90 -16.82 9.05 -13.35
CA GLY A 90 -16.31 10.05 -14.28
C GLY A 90 -15.97 11.40 -13.64
N LEU A 91 -15.90 11.50 -12.31
CA LEU A 91 -15.59 12.72 -11.58
C LEU A 91 -14.31 12.55 -10.75
N CYS A 92 -13.51 13.61 -10.63
CA CYS A 92 -12.30 13.60 -9.80
C CYS A 92 -12.65 13.69 -8.31
N CYS A 93 -11.66 13.51 -7.42
CA CYS A 93 -11.90 13.60 -5.97
C CYS A 93 -12.49 14.95 -5.50
N GLY A 94 -12.29 16.04 -6.25
CA GLY A 94 -12.89 17.34 -5.93
C GLY A 94 -14.29 17.52 -6.52
N HIS A 95 -14.58 16.89 -7.65
CA HIS A 95 -15.87 17.04 -8.35
C HIS A 95 -16.83 15.86 -8.15
N GLY A 96 -16.38 14.82 -7.45
CA GLY A 96 -17.19 13.64 -7.17
C GLY A 96 -18.38 13.95 -6.28
N ASP A 97 -19.29 12.99 -6.21
CA ASP A 97 -20.53 12.95 -5.44
C ASP A 97 -20.36 12.97 -3.90
N GLY A 98 -19.19 13.36 -3.39
CA GLY A 98 -18.95 13.49 -1.95
C GLY A 98 -19.54 14.79 -1.39
N THR A 99 -20.29 14.70 -0.29
CA THR A 99 -20.76 15.88 0.46
C THR A 99 -19.56 16.78 0.80
N ARG A 100 -19.70 18.09 0.58
CA ARG A 100 -18.69 19.10 0.94
C ARG A 100 -18.79 19.46 2.41
N CYS A 101 -17.67 19.88 2.99
CA CYS A 101 -17.62 20.29 4.39
C CYS A 101 -18.64 21.40 4.66
N LYS A 102 -19.32 21.33 5.81
CA LYS A 102 -20.30 22.34 6.28
C LYS A 102 -19.69 23.71 6.62
N LEU A 103 -18.37 23.82 6.65
CA LEU A 103 -17.72 25.12 6.91
C LEU A 103 -17.66 25.91 5.61
N GLU A 104 -17.95 27.20 5.71
CA GLU A 104 -17.89 28.15 4.61
C GLU A 104 -16.49 28.15 3.98
N ASP A 105 -16.43 28.31 2.66
CA ASP A 105 -15.21 28.25 1.85
C ASP A 105 -14.44 26.91 1.86
N CYS A 106 -14.98 25.84 2.48
CA CYS A 106 -14.29 24.55 2.51
C CYS A 106 -14.72 23.60 1.38
N GLU A 107 -13.92 23.56 0.33
CA GLU A 107 -14.11 22.64 -0.80
C GLU A 107 -13.81 21.16 -0.51
N ARG A 108 -13.33 20.84 0.70
CA ARG A 108 -12.91 19.47 1.04
C ARG A 108 -14.11 18.57 1.28
N GLN A 109 -13.97 17.31 0.89
CA GLN A 109 -14.99 16.29 1.12
C GLN A 109 -15.16 16.00 2.62
N VAL A 110 -16.42 15.82 3.03
CA VAL A 110 -16.80 15.36 4.36
C VAL A 110 -16.23 13.98 4.62
N LEU A 111 -15.62 13.83 5.79
CA LEU A 111 -15.20 12.53 6.29
C LEU A 111 -16.24 11.96 7.27
N SER A 112 -16.74 12.80 8.19
CA SER A 112 -17.77 12.43 9.16
C SER A 112 -18.45 13.68 9.70
N LYS A 113 -19.67 13.56 10.23
CA LYS A 113 -20.43 14.65 10.87
C LYS A 113 -20.61 15.92 10.01
N GLY A 114 -20.56 15.80 8.68
CA GLY A 114 -20.64 16.96 7.79
C GLY A 114 -19.36 17.80 7.75
N LEU A 115 -18.24 17.33 8.30
CA LEU A 115 -16.98 18.08 8.36
C LEU A 115 -15.86 17.32 7.63
N CYS A 116 -14.91 18.05 7.05
CA CYS A 116 -13.75 17.46 6.40
C CYS A 116 -12.69 17.03 7.44
N TYR A 117 -11.64 16.37 6.97
CA TYR A 117 -10.53 15.96 7.84
C TYR A 117 -9.93 17.13 8.63
N LEU A 118 -9.76 18.33 8.07
CA LEU A 118 -9.21 19.46 8.83
C LEU A 118 -10.20 20.02 9.86
N HIS A 119 -11.49 20.02 9.52
CA HIS A 119 -12.53 20.69 10.30
C HIS A 119 -13.23 19.76 11.30
N GLY A 120 -12.60 18.68 11.73
CA GLY A 120 -13.16 17.80 12.78
C GLY A 120 -13.99 16.63 12.27
N GLY A 121 -13.92 16.30 10.98
CA GLY A 121 -14.53 15.10 10.39
C GLY A 121 -13.94 13.77 10.85
N SER A 122 -13.03 13.77 11.82
CA SER A 122 -12.50 12.56 12.48
C SER A 122 -12.60 12.69 13.99
N LYS A 123 -12.86 11.59 14.68
CA LYS A 123 -12.86 11.56 16.15
C LYS A 123 -11.46 11.88 16.69
N ARG A 124 -11.37 12.71 17.72
CA ARG A 124 -10.13 12.93 18.48
C ARG A 124 -9.91 11.78 19.47
N CYS A 125 -8.67 11.62 19.93
CA CYS A 125 -8.34 10.70 20.99
C CYS A 125 -9.09 11.10 22.28
N LYS A 126 -9.66 10.13 23.00
CA LYS A 126 -10.39 10.34 24.27
C LYS A 126 -9.47 10.73 25.44
N VAL A 127 -8.17 10.46 25.33
CA VAL A 127 -7.18 10.82 26.36
C VAL A 127 -7.09 12.35 26.48
N LYS A 128 -7.29 12.88 27.68
CA LYS A 128 -7.19 14.32 27.97
C LYS A 128 -5.81 14.85 27.56
N GLY A 129 -5.79 16.01 26.89
CA GLY A 129 -4.56 16.62 26.37
C GLY A 129 -4.01 15.98 25.08
N CYS A 130 -4.63 14.93 24.53
CA CYS A 130 -4.18 14.32 23.30
C CYS A 130 -4.83 14.95 22.06
N GLU A 131 -4.04 15.69 21.28
CA GLU A 131 -4.51 16.28 20.02
C GLU A 131 -4.52 15.27 18.85
N LYS A 132 -3.93 14.08 19.05
CA LYS A 132 -3.89 13.04 18.01
C LYS A 132 -5.30 12.53 17.71
N ARG A 133 -5.49 12.11 16.46
CA ARG A 133 -6.77 11.57 15.99
C ARG A 133 -6.95 10.14 16.45
N ALA A 134 -8.19 9.78 16.75
CA ALA A 134 -8.53 8.41 17.07
C ALA A 134 -8.47 7.53 15.81
N LYS A 135 -7.79 6.39 15.93
CA LYS A 135 -7.71 5.38 14.87
C LYS A 135 -8.80 4.32 15.05
N SER A 136 -8.96 3.81 16.28
CA SER A 136 -10.05 2.89 16.66
C SER A 136 -10.38 3.09 18.14
N ASN A 137 -11.58 2.67 18.56
CA ASN A 137 -12.06 2.75 19.96
C ASN A 137 -12.02 4.16 20.59
N GLY A 138 -11.92 5.21 19.78
CA GLY A 138 -11.75 6.58 20.27
C GLY A 138 -10.34 6.90 20.77
N LEU A 139 -9.33 6.06 20.49
CA LEU A 139 -7.95 6.25 20.92
C LEU A 139 -7.03 6.41 19.71
N CYS A 140 -5.95 7.17 19.84
CA CYS A 140 -4.92 7.32 18.80
C CYS A 140 -3.94 6.15 18.85
N CYS A 141 -3.09 5.99 17.83
CA CYS A 141 -2.09 4.89 17.81
C CYS A 141 -1.21 4.85 19.07
N GLY A 142 -0.81 6.00 19.62
CA GLY A 142 0.00 6.06 20.85
C GLY A 142 -0.78 5.63 22.11
N HIS A 143 -2.10 5.76 22.11
CA HIS A 143 -2.96 5.45 23.26
C HIS A 143 -3.76 4.16 23.08
N GLY A 144 -3.30 3.22 22.25
CA GLY A 144 -3.99 1.94 22.04
C GLY A 144 -5.05 1.93 20.94
N GLY A 145 -5.11 2.96 20.13
CA GLY A 145 -5.89 3.03 18.89
C GLY A 145 -5.32 2.13 17.81
N GLY A 146 -5.85 0.92 17.71
CA GLY A 146 -5.60 -0.04 16.65
C GLY A 146 -5.91 -1.44 17.13
N THR A 147 -5.81 -2.44 16.26
CA THR A 147 -5.80 -3.83 16.71
C THR A 147 -4.42 -4.12 17.30
N ARG A 148 -4.37 -4.68 18.51
CA ARG A 148 -3.13 -5.17 19.13
C ARG A 148 -2.99 -6.69 18.92
N CYS A 149 -1.80 -7.19 19.14
CA CYS A 149 -1.57 -8.62 19.23
C CYS A 149 -2.39 -9.23 20.39
N LYS A 150 -2.99 -10.40 20.16
CA LYS A 150 -3.79 -11.14 21.14
C LYS A 150 -2.96 -11.87 22.19
N LEU A 151 -1.67 -12.08 21.93
CA LEU A 151 -0.79 -12.70 22.92
C LEU A 151 -0.65 -11.76 24.13
N GLU A 152 -0.78 -12.32 25.33
CA GLU A 152 -0.52 -11.65 26.59
C GLU A 152 0.92 -11.08 26.58
N ASP A 153 1.12 -9.91 27.17
CA ASP A 153 2.39 -9.15 27.17
C ASP A 153 2.84 -8.58 25.79
N CYS A 154 2.02 -8.66 24.74
CA CYS A 154 2.39 -8.12 23.43
C CYS A 154 1.62 -6.83 23.06
N GLU A 155 2.28 -5.67 23.22
CA GLU A 155 1.69 -4.37 22.87
C GLU A 155 1.78 -4.00 21.39
N ARG A 156 2.30 -4.90 20.54
CA ARG A 156 2.51 -4.62 19.12
C ARG A 156 1.19 -4.44 18.39
N GLN A 157 1.13 -3.40 17.57
CA GLN A 157 -0.01 -3.15 16.70
C GLN A 157 0.00 -4.10 15.50
N VAL A 158 -1.18 -4.54 15.10
CA VAL A 158 -1.38 -5.43 13.96
C VAL A 158 -2.42 -4.82 13.02
N PRO A 159 -2.23 -4.92 11.69
CA PRO A 159 -3.13 -4.27 10.75
C PRO A 159 -4.50 -4.93 10.66
N SER A 160 -4.63 -6.23 10.94
CA SER A 160 -5.91 -6.95 10.78
C SER A 160 -6.00 -8.31 11.48
N LYS A 161 -4.90 -9.07 11.56
CA LYS A 161 -4.94 -10.51 11.91
C LYS A 161 -4.84 -10.84 13.40
N SER A 162 -5.02 -9.86 14.27
CA SER A 162 -4.97 -10.02 15.74
C SER A 162 -3.68 -10.63 16.33
N LEU A 163 -2.71 -11.08 15.52
CA LEU A 163 -1.42 -11.59 15.94
C LEU A 163 -0.33 -10.84 15.18
N CYS A 164 0.76 -10.50 15.87
CA CYS A 164 1.90 -9.85 15.23
C CYS A 164 2.75 -10.89 14.47
N TYR A 165 3.68 -10.44 13.63
CA TYR A 165 4.52 -11.33 12.82
C TYR A 165 5.37 -12.30 13.68
N LEU A 166 5.70 -11.93 14.93
CA LEU A 166 6.35 -12.83 15.89
C LEU A 166 5.40 -13.92 16.40
N HIS A 167 4.16 -13.55 16.70
CA HIS A 167 3.16 -14.43 17.32
C HIS A 167 2.25 -15.13 16.30
N GLY A 168 2.68 -15.27 15.04
CA GLY A 168 1.96 -16.05 14.01
C GLY A 168 1.06 -15.24 13.07
N GLY A 169 1.14 -13.90 13.11
CA GLY A 169 0.46 -13.02 12.16
C GLY A 169 0.96 -13.11 10.72
N SER A 170 2.14 -13.71 10.50
CA SER A 170 2.76 -13.90 9.20
C SER A 170 2.95 -15.38 8.83
N LYS A 171 2.88 -15.68 7.53
CA LYS A 171 3.10 -17.04 7.02
C LYS A 171 4.58 -17.40 7.12
N ARG A 172 4.89 -18.63 7.55
CA ARG A 172 6.26 -19.18 7.52
C ARG A 172 6.58 -19.82 6.18
N CYS A 173 7.86 -19.91 5.86
CA CYS A 173 8.33 -20.63 4.69
C CYS A 173 8.06 -22.14 4.88
N LYS A 174 7.55 -22.81 3.82
CA LYS A 174 7.24 -24.25 3.82
C LYS A 174 8.47 -25.17 3.87
N VAL A 175 9.66 -24.63 3.65
CA VAL A 175 10.92 -25.42 3.65
C VAL A 175 11.32 -25.75 5.10
N LYS A 176 11.54 -27.04 5.38
CA LYS A 176 11.99 -27.52 6.70
C LYS A 176 13.30 -26.82 7.11
N GLY A 177 13.37 -26.35 8.36
CA GLY A 177 14.53 -25.60 8.87
C GLY A 177 14.58 -24.12 8.45
N CYS A 178 13.60 -23.61 7.70
CA CYS A 178 13.57 -22.20 7.32
C CYS A 178 12.73 -21.36 8.28
N GLU A 179 13.38 -20.44 9.00
CA GLU A 179 12.71 -19.56 9.97
C GLU A 179 12.13 -18.27 9.36
N LYS A 180 12.21 -18.11 8.03
CA LYS A 180 11.76 -16.90 7.35
C LYS A 180 10.23 -16.77 7.36
N ARG A 181 9.74 -15.55 7.58
CA ARG A 181 8.33 -15.19 7.72
C ARG A 181 7.90 -14.14 6.69
N ALA A 182 6.59 -14.03 6.44
CA ALA A 182 5.96 -13.01 5.60
C ALA A 182 5.93 -11.62 6.25
#